data_AF-A0A955IP55-F1
#
_entry.id   AF-A0A955IP55-F1
#
_cell.length_a   1.000
_cell.length_b   1.000
_cell.length_c   1.000
_cell.angle_alpha   90.00
_cell.angle_beta   90.00
_cell.angle_gamma   90.00
#
_symmetry.space_group_name_H-M   'P 1'
#
loop_
_entity.id
_entity.type
_entity.pdbx_description
1 polymer ?
#
loop_
_entity_poly.entity_id
_entity_poly.type
_entity_poly.pdbx_seq_one_letter_code
_entity_poly.pdbx_strand_id
1 'polypeptide(L)' 'MADGPHGKELKMDTMVVHAGQRPEETTGAVMPPIFTSSTYAQASPGVHKGFDY' A
#
# COMPACT_ATOMS: atom_id res chain seq x y z
N MET A 1 -21.06 -5.72 23.02
CA MET A 1 -21.31 -5.18 21.67
C MET A 1 -20.36 -5.92 20.74
N ALA A 2 -20.87 -6.46 19.64
CA ALA A 2 -20.46 -7.72 18.99
C ALA A 2 -18.96 -7.89 18.66
N ASP A 3 -18.39 -9.00 19.15
CA ASP A 3 -17.22 -9.69 18.57
C ASP A 3 -17.75 -10.90 17.77
N GLY A 4 -17.31 -11.08 16.51
CA GLY A 4 -17.77 -12.18 15.63
C GLY A 4 -16.72 -12.62 14.59
N PRO A 5 -16.62 -13.92 14.21
CA PRO A 5 -15.37 -14.52 13.73
C PRO A 5 -15.18 -14.58 12.19
N HIS A 6 -15.64 -13.59 11.43
CA HIS A 6 -15.48 -13.62 9.96
C HIS A 6 -14.90 -12.32 9.42
N GLY A 7 -13.56 -12.22 9.45
CA GLY A 7 -12.88 -11.42 8.44
C GLY A 7 -13.27 -12.00 7.08
N LYS A 8 -14.04 -11.24 6.28
CA LYS A 8 -14.56 -11.72 5.00
C LYS A 8 -13.39 -12.06 4.07
N GLU A 9 -13.07 -13.34 3.97
CA GLU A 9 -12.08 -13.84 3.04
C GLU A 9 -12.58 -13.52 1.62
N LEU A 10 -11.79 -12.72 0.90
CA LEU A 10 -12.13 -12.31 -0.45
C LEU A 10 -11.93 -13.51 -1.38
N LYS A 11 -12.83 -13.66 -2.35
CA LYS A 11 -12.69 -14.68 -3.41
C LYS A 11 -11.41 -14.41 -4.21
N MET A 12 -10.83 -15.47 -4.78
CA MET A 12 -9.58 -15.38 -5.54
C MET A 12 -9.64 -14.33 -6.66
N ASP A 13 -10.74 -14.28 -7.42
CA ASP A 13 -10.92 -13.27 -8.49
C ASP A 13 -10.85 -11.83 -7.96
N THR A 14 -11.40 -11.57 -6.77
CA THR A 14 -11.33 -10.26 -6.12
C THR A 14 -9.92 -9.96 -5.61
N MET A 15 -9.25 -10.97 -5.06
CA MET A 15 -7.87 -10.84 -4.57
C MET A 15 -6.89 -10.57 -5.72
N VAL A 16 -7.04 -11.23 -6.86
CA VAL A 16 -6.18 -11.00 -8.03
C VAL A 16 -6.18 -9.53 -8.47
N VAL A 17 -7.31 -8.84 -8.30
CA VAL A 17 -7.43 -7.41 -8.67
C VAL A 17 -7.03 -6.46 -7.54
N HIS A 18 -7.36 -6.78 -6.28
CA HIS A 18 -7.26 -5.82 -5.18
C HIS A 18 -6.24 -6.16 -4.08
N ALA A 19 -5.71 -7.37 -4.04
CA ALA A 19 -4.78 -7.77 -2.98
C ALA A 19 -3.49 -6.94 -3.05
N GLY A 20 -3.13 -6.31 -1.93
CA GLY A 20 -1.97 -5.42 -1.84
C GLY A 20 -2.12 -4.09 -2.59
N GLN A 21 -3.24 -3.88 -3.29
CA GLN A 21 -3.53 -2.66 -4.02
C GLN A 21 -4.36 -1.72 -3.14
N ARG A 22 -3.95 -0.46 -3.08
CA ARG A 22 -4.74 0.64 -2.52
C ARG A 22 -4.50 1.88 -3.37
N PRO A 23 -5.49 2.79 -3.48
CA PRO A 23 -5.26 4.07 -4.12
C PRO A 23 -4.01 4.75 -3.53
N GLU A 24 -3.19 5.33 -4.39
CA GLU A 24 -1.98 6.03 -3.96
C GLU A 24 -2.33 7.22 -3.05
N GLU A 25 -1.55 7.40 -1.99
CA GLU A 25 -1.93 8.24 -0.84
C GLU A 25 -1.98 9.75 -1.17
N THR A 26 -1.21 10.22 -2.15
CA THR A 26 -1.09 11.65 -2.48
C THR A 26 -2.11 12.09 -3.52
N THR A 27 -2.31 11.29 -4.57
CA THR A 27 -3.09 11.64 -5.78
C THR A 27 -4.37 10.83 -5.92
N GLY A 28 -4.50 9.72 -5.20
CA GLY A 28 -5.63 8.80 -5.35
C GLY A 28 -5.54 7.93 -6.61
N ALA A 29 -4.37 7.83 -7.25
CA ALA A 29 -4.20 6.97 -8.42
C ALA A 29 -4.60 5.53 -8.09
N VAL A 30 -5.52 4.97 -8.88
CA VAL A 30 -6.04 3.60 -8.67
C VAL A 30 -5.00 2.55 -9.03
N MET A 31 -4.19 2.81 -10.06
CA MET A 31 -3.05 1.97 -10.42
C MET A 31 -1.80 2.46 -9.69
N PRO A 32 -0.96 1.56 -9.15
CA PRO A 32 0.31 1.95 -8.53
C PRO A 32 1.19 2.73 -9.51
N PRO A 33 1.73 3.89 -9.10
CA PRO A 33 2.72 4.58 -9.90
C PRO A 33 4.00 3.75 -10.03
N ILE A 34 4.72 3.96 -11.13
CA ILE A 34 6.07 3.41 -11.31
C ILE A 34 7.06 4.45 -10.76
N PHE A 35 7.66 4.16 -9.60
CA PHE A 35 8.73 4.98 -9.04
C PHE A 35 10.08 4.55 -9.63
N THR A 36 10.58 5.33 -10.61
CA THR A 36 11.91 5.11 -11.22
C THR A 36 13.01 5.90 -10.52
N SER A 37 12.73 6.44 -9.34
CA SER A 37 13.74 7.08 -8.50
C SER A 37 14.60 6.00 -7.84
N SER A 38 15.90 6.24 -7.73
CA SER A 38 16.84 5.32 -7.07
C SER A 38 16.98 5.58 -5.56
N THR A 39 16.31 6.59 -5.02
CA THR A 39 16.40 6.95 -3.60
C THR A 39 15.23 7.84 -3.17
N TYR A 40 15.08 8.04 -1.86
CA TYR A 40 13.99 8.75 -1.21
C TYR A 40 14.52 9.75 -0.17
N ALA A 41 13.86 10.90 -0.05
CA ALA A 41 14.25 11.91 0.91
C ALA A 41 14.05 11.44 2.37
N GLN A 42 15.11 11.55 3.17
CA GLN A 42 15.08 11.31 4.61
C GLN A 42 14.87 12.63 5.38
N ALA A 43 14.13 12.60 6.48
CA ALA A 43 13.95 13.77 7.34
C ALA A 43 15.23 14.10 8.14
N SER A 44 15.97 13.07 8.52
CA SER A 44 17.30 13.10 9.14
C SER A 44 17.96 11.74 8.91
N PRO A 45 19.27 11.55 9.19
CA PRO A 45 19.93 10.25 9.00
C PRO A 45 19.16 9.12 9.69
N GLY A 46 18.74 8.12 8.91
CA GLY A 46 18.00 6.96 9.41
C GLY A 46 16.51 7.20 9.69
N VAL A 47 15.95 8.36 9.35
CA VAL A 47 14.52 8.69 9.54
C VAL A 47 13.86 8.87 8.17
N HIS A 48 13.23 7.81 7.67
CA HIS A 48 12.60 7.74 6.35
C HIS A 48 11.15 7.28 6.40
N LYS A 49 10.38 7.50 5.33
CA LYS A 49 8.96 7.12 5.22
C LYS A 49 8.71 5.66 4.79
N GLY A 50 9.71 4.80 4.97
CA GLY A 50 9.62 3.36 4.66
C GLY A 50 10.37 2.92 3.39
N PHE A 51 11.06 3.85 2.73
CA PHE A 51 11.92 3.58 1.57
C PHE A 51 13.26 4.30 1.74
N ASP A 52 14.34 3.73 1.19
CA ASP A 52 15.70 4.25 1.36
C ASP A 52 16.48 4.27 0.02
N TYR A 53 16.69 3.09 -0.57
CA TYR A 53 17.27 2.89 -1.89
C TYR A 53 16.44 1.89 -2.69
#